data_AF-A0A6G3PR42-F1
#
_entry.id   AF-A0A6G3PR42-F1
#
_cell.length_a   1.000
_cell.length_b   1.000
_cell.length_c   1.000
_cell.angle_alpha   90.00
_cell.angle_beta   90.00
_cell.angle_gamma   90.00
#
_symmetry.space_group_name_H-M   'P 1'
#
loop_
_entity.id
_entity.type
_entity.pdbx_description
1 polymer ?
#
loop_
_entity_poly.entity_id
_entity_poly.type
_entity_poly.pdbx_seq_one_letter_code
_entity_poly.pdbx_strand_id
1 'polypeptide(L)'
;MGSGDRSKLVSICDQAGRPRGTGFVADDRGTVVTAHQAVTSPGPLLLHGTGGRTCSVAPDDITALPALGLALLRTGGPDALAAEPLPIAGRERP
;
A
#
# COMPACT_ATOMS: atom_id res chain seq x y z
N MET A 1 -5.00 -17.27 -16.05
CA MET A 1 -4.96 -16.93 -14.62
C MET A 1 -5.95 -15.80 -14.37
N GLY A 2 -6.95 -16.04 -13.53
CA GLY A 2 -8.00 -15.06 -13.26
C GLY A 2 -7.43 -13.75 -12.76
N SER A 3 -7.93 -12.64 -13.29
CA SER A 3 -7.77 -11.32 -12.70
C SER A 3 -8.47 -11.35 -11.34
N GLY A 4 -7.79 -11.85 -10.30
CA GLY A 4 -8.23 -11.69 -8.92
C GLY A 4 -8.54 -10.21 -8.69
N ASP A 5 -9.58 -9.93 -7.90
CA ASP A 5 -10.18 -8.61 -7.67
C ASP A 5 -9.15 -7.47 -7.54
N ARG A 6 -8.69 -6.94 -8.68
CA ARG A 6 -7.76 -5.79 -8.75
C ARG A 6 -8.42 -4.54 -8.20
N SER A 7 -9.74 -4.58 -8.07
CA SER A 7 -10.57 -3.63 -7.33
C SER A 7 -10.07 -3.39 -5.91
N LYS A 8 -9.36 -4.35 -5.27
CA LYS A 8 -8.84 -4.21 -3.90
C LYS A 8 -7.37 -3.80 -3.83
N LEU A 9 -6.70 -3.64 -4.98
CA LEU A 9 -5.29 -3.24 -5.02
C LEU A 9 -5.15 -1.71 -5.02
N VAL A 10 -4.04 -1.26 -4.43
CA VAL A 10 -3.62 0.13 -4.40
C VAL A 10 -2.49 0.30 -5.42
N SER A 11 -2.56 1.32 -6.27
CA SER A 11 -1.46 1.68 -7.17
C SER A 11 -0.50 2.64 -6.48
N ILE A 12 0.80 2.42 -6.62
CA ILE A 12 1.84 3.26 -6.01
C ILE A 12 2.53 4.01 -7.12
N CYS A 13 2.58 5.33 -6.99
CA CYS A 13 3.18 6.25 -7.92
C CYS A 13 4.24 7.10 -7.22
N ASP A 14 5.24 7.57 -7.97
CA ASP A 14 6.09 8.66 -7.50
C ASP A 14 5.38 10.02 -7.62
N GLN A 15 6.02 11.09 -7.16
CA GLN A 15 5.50 12.47 -7.25
C GLN A 15 5.29 12.95 -8.70
N ALA A 16 5.96 12.33 -9.68
CA ALA A 16 5.77 12.62 -11.10
C ALA A 16 4.60 11.81 -11.71
N GLY A 17 3.87 11.05 -10.89
CA GLY A 17 2.77 10.18 -11.31
C GLY A 17 3.22 8.91 -12.02
N ARG A 18 4.52 8.57 -12.00
CA ARG A 18 5.00 7.34 -12.65
C ARG A 18 4.69 6.14 -11.77
N PRO A 19 4.10 5.07 -12.32
CA PRO A 19 3.79 3.87 -11.56
C PRO A 19 5.08 3.18 -11.10
N ARG A 20 5.15 2.90 -9.80
CA ARG A 20 6.27 2.22 -9.13
C ARG A 20 5.95 0.78 -8.75
N GLY A 21 4.67 0.47 -8.58
CA GLY A 21 4.20 -0.86 -8.22
C GLY A 21 2.75 -0.83 -7.74
N THR A 22 2.35 -1.94 -7.12
CA THR A 22 1.04 -2.09 -6.48
C THR A 22 1.21 -2.60 -5.05
N GLY A 23 0.20 -2.38 -4.23
CA GLY A 23 0.12 -2.93 -2.88
C GLY A 23 -1.32 -3.27 -2.53
N PHE A 24 -1.53 -3.71 -1.29
CA PHE A 24 -2.85 -3.94 -0.74
C PHE A 24 -2.87 -3.52 0.73
N VAL A 25 -4.04 -3.11 1.22
CA VAL A 25 -4.24 -2.79 2.64
C VAL A 25 -4.27 -4.10 3.42
N ALA A 26 -3.35 -4.27 4.36
CA ALA A 26 -3.17 -5.51 5.12
C ALA A 26 -3.96 -5.53 6.44
N ASP A 27 -4.36 -4.36 6.96
CA ASP A 27 -5.04 -4.24 8.25
C ASP A 27 -6.02 -3.05 8.34
N ASP A 28 -6.75 -3.00 9.47
CA ASP A 28 -7.70 -1.94 9.84
C ASP A 28 -7.02 -0.63 10.26
N ARG A 29 -5.69 -0.55 10.24
CA ARG A 29 -4.92 0.67 10.53
C ARG A 29 -4.48 1.38 9.24
N GLY A 30 -4.78 0.80 8.08
CA GLY A 30 -4.34 1.33 6.79
C GLY A 30 -2.87 1.01 6.48
N THR A 31 -2.31 -0.08 7.02
CA THR A 31 -1.00 -0.54 6.60
C THR A 31 -1.10 -1.08 5.18
N VAL A 32 -0.35 -0.52 4.24
CA VAL A 32 -0.23 -1.05 2.88
C VAL A 32 1.04 -1.87 2.76
N VAL A 33 0.91 -3.10 2.30
CA VAL A 33 2.04 -3.98 1.98
C VAL A 33 2.34 -3.88 0.49
N THR A 34 3.62 -3.70 0.16
CA THR A 34 4.11 -3.70 -1.21
C THR A 34 5.50 -4.33 -1.30
N ALA A 35 6.01 -4.45 -2.51
CA ALA A 35 7.35 -4.93 -2.76
C ALA A 35 8.39 -3.83 -2.51
N HIS A 36 9.55 -4.19 -1.98
CA HIS A 36 10.62 -3.24 -1.62
C HIS A 36 11.02 -2.33 -2.80
N GLN A 37 11.05 -2.85 -4.03
CA GLN A 37 11.42 -2.06 -5.21
C GLN A 37 10.47 -0.87 -5.49
N ALA A 38 9.22 -0.94 -5.03
CA ALA A 38 8.27 0.15 -5.21
C ALA A 38 8.70 1.39 -4.41
N VAL A 39 9.37 1.20 -3.28
CA VAL A 39 9.76 2.27 -2.33
C VAL A 39 11.23 2.67 -2.40
N THR A 40 12.03 2.11 -3.31
CA THR A 40 13.46 2.45 -3.45
C THR A 40 13.71 3.85 -4.04
N SER A 41 12.67 4.50 -4.57
CA SER A 41 12.80 5.87 -5.08
C SER A 41 12.89 6.85 -3.91
N PRO A 42 13.80 7.84 -3.96
CA PRO A 42 13.80 8.90 -2.97
C PRO A 42 12.54 9.76 -3.07
N GLY A 43 12.07 10.22 -1.91
CA GLY A 43 10.94 11.16 -1.79
C GLY A 43 9.60 10.51 -1.42
N PRO A 44 8.55 11.33 -1.25
CA PRO A 44 7.23 10.85 -0.90
C PRO A 44 6.59 10.04 -2.04
N LEU A 45 5.73 9.09 -1.68
CA LEU A 45 4.96 8.28 -2.62
C LEU A 45 3.51 8.71 -2.65
N LEU A 46 2.85 8.53 -3.79
CA LEU A 46 1.42 8.73 -3.94
C LEU A 46 0.73 7.38 -4.12
N LEU A 47 -0.22 7.07 -3.24
CA LEU A 47 -1.02 5.85 -3.29
C LEU A 47 -2.39 6.19 -3.87
N HIS A 48 -2.83 5.40 -4.84
CA HIS A 48 -4.15 5.50 -5.45
C HIS A 48 -4.96 4.27 -5.03
N GLY A 49 -5.97 4.53 -4.20
CA GLY A 49 -6.91 3.52 -3.72
C GLY A 49 -8.12 3.38 -4.62
N THR A 50 -9.13 2.69 -4.11
CA THR A 50 -10.41 2.51 -4.82
C THR A 50 -11.23 3.81 -4.74
N GLY A 51 -12.20 3.97 -5.65
CA GLY A 51 -13.07 5.13 -5.65
C GLY A 51 -12.37 6.46 -5.91
N GLY A 52 -11.19 6.45 -6.55
CA GLY A 52 -10.43 7.64 -6.91
C GLY A 52 -9.70 8.32 -5.74
N ARG A 53 -9.64 7.68 -4.57
CA ARG A 53 -8.95 8.24 -3.40
C ARG A 53 -7.44 8.20 -3.59
N THR A 54 -6.77 9.24 -3.10
CA THR A 54 -5.32 9.33 -3.11
C THR A 54 -4.78 9.67 -1.73
N CYS A 55 -3.62 9.11 -1.39
CA CYS A 55 -2.95 9.32 -0.13
C CYS A 55 -1.44 9.52 -0.39
N SER A 56 -0.86 10.59 0.16
CA SER A 56 0.58 10.80 0.13
C SER A 56 1.23 10.13 1.33
N VAL A 57 2.31 9.38 1.09
CA VAL A 57 3.09 8.68 2.12
C VAL A 57 4.47 9.33 2.20
N ALA A 58 4.80 9.86 3.36
CA ALA A 58 6.11 10.45 3.63
C ALA A 58 7.18 9.35 3.81
N PRO A 59 8.47 9.64 3.58
CA PRO A 59 9.55 8.68 3.83
C PRO A 59 9.55 8.09 5.25
N ASP A 60 9.18 8.89 6.26
CA ASP A 60 9.10 8.46 7.67
C ASP A 60 7.96 7.44 7.93
N ASP A 61 6.98 7.38 7.03
CA ASP A 61 5.86 6.43 7.07
C ASP A 61 6.18 5.12 6.30
N ILE A 62 7.38 4.98 5.74
CA ILE A 62 7.84 3.81 4.99
C ILE A 62 8.78 2.99 5.85
N THR A 63 8.39 1.73 6.10
CA THR A 63 9.27 0.73 6.72
C THR A 63 9.72 -0.26 5.65
N ALA A 64 10.97 -0.15 5.19
CA ALA A 64 11.56 -1.07 4.23
C ALA A 64 12.00 -2.39 4.88
N LEU A 65 11.70 -3.51 4.24
CA LEU A 65 12.07 -4.87 4.66
C LEU A 65 12.83 -5.58 3.52
N PRO A 66 14.05 -5.12 3.19
CA PRO A 66 14.77 -5.57 1.99
C PRO A 66 15.08 -7.06 1.99
N ALA A 67 15.36 -7.65 3.15
CA ALA A 67 15.61 -9.10 3.30
C ALA A 67 14.39 -9.96 2.91
N LEU A 68 13.19 -9.38 2.96
CA LEU A 68 11.94 -10.03 2.56
C LEU A 68 11.48 -9.60 1.16
N GLY A 69 12.17 -8.64 0.54
CA GLY A 69 11.71 -8.00 -0.70
C GLY A 69 10.42 -7.18 -0.52
N LEU A 70 10.12 -6.71 0.70
CA LEU A 70 8.87 -6.03 1.05
C LEU A 70 9.07 -4.62 1.60
N ALA A 71 7.98 -3.86 1.67
CA ALA A 71 7.87 -2.62 2.42
C ALA A 71 6.46 -2.44 2.99
N LEU A 72 6.38 -1.76 4.14
CA LEU A 72 5.15 -1.39 4.82
C LEU A 72 4.97 0.13 4.75
N LEU A 73 3.79 0.58 4.35
CA LEU A 73 3.46 2.00 4.21
C LEU A 73 2.31 2.34 5.14
N ARG A 74 2.46 3.40 5.93
CA ARG A 74 1.41 3.89 6.82
C ARG A 74 0.59 4.97 6.11
N THR A 75 -0.72 4.75 5.98
CA THR A 75 -1.61 5.68 5.24
C THR A 75 -2.62 6.41 6.13
N GLY A 76 -2.48 6.30 7.46
CA GLY A 76 -3.34 7.01 8.42
C GLY A 76 -4.74 6.45 8.64
N GLY A 77 -5.02 5.23 8.16
CA GLY A 77 -6.29 4.54 8.36
C GLY A 77 -6.87 3.91 7.08
N PRO A 78 -7.87 3.01 7.21
CA PRO A 78 -8.42 2.24 6.09
C PRO A 78 -9.27 3.10 5.14
N ASP A 79 -9.90 4.15 5.66
CA ASP A 79 -10.73 5.08 4.86
C ASP A 79 -9.92 6.01 3.94
N ALA A 80 -8.60 6.09 4.15
CA ALA A 80 -7.70 6.90 3.32
C ALA A 80 -7.71 6.43 1.85
N LEU A 81 -7.83 5.12 1.63
CA LEU A 81 -7.75 4.50 0.30
C LEU A 81 -9.04 3.79 -0.12
N ALA A 82 -10.07 3.77 0.73
CA ALA A 82 -11.33 3.05 0.51
C ALA A 82 -11.11 1.59 0.03
N ALA A 83 -9.98 0.98 0.39
CA ALA A 83 -9.65 -0.37 0.03
C ALA A 83 -9.99 -1.27 1.23
N GLU A 84 -10.78 -2.30 0.98
CA GLU A 84 -11.08 -3.30 2.00
C GLU A 84 -9.80 -4.05 2.37
N PRO A 85 -9.45 -4.16 3.67
CA PRO A 85 -8.27 -4.91 4.08
C PRO A 85 -8.31 -6.36 3.59
N LEU A 86 -7.20 -6.81 3.01
CA LEU A 86 -6.95 -8.20 2.66
C LEU A 86 -6.04 -8.79 3.75
N PRO A 87 -6.61 -9.38 4.82
CA PRO A 87 -5.81 -9.86 5.93
C PRO A 87 -4.85 -10.97 5.46
N ILE A 88 -3.55 -10.75 5.65
CA ILE A 88 -2.49 -11.73 5.37
C ILE A 88 -2.52 -12.86 6.40
N ALA A 89 -2.99 -12.56 7.62
CA ALA A 89 -3.27 -13.53 8.67
C ALA A 89 -4.62 -13.20 9.29
N GLY A 90 -5.39 -14.24 9.65
CA GLY A 90 -6.63 -14.06 10.40
C GLY A 90 -6.32 -13.35 11.73
N ARG A 91 -7.08 -12.30 12.04
CA ARG A 91 -7.08 -11.75 13.40
C ARG A 91 -7.72 -12.80 14.31
N GLU A 92 -6.95 -13.45 15.17
CA GLU A 92 -7.56 -14.14 16.32
C GLU A 92 -8.27 -13.06 17.15
N ARG A 93 -9.60 -13.13 17.19
CA ARG A 93 -10.37 -12.26 18.07
C ARG A 93 -10.16 -12.76 19.50
N PRO A 94 -9.80 -11.90 20.46
CA PRO A 94 -9.83 -12.25 21.88
C PRO A 94 -11.26 -12.52 22.35
#